data_AF-A0A485B8N8-F1
#
_entry.id   AF-A0A485B8N8-F1
#
_cell.length_a   1.000
_cell.length_b   1.000
_cell.length_c   1.000
_cell.angle_alpha   90.00
_cell.angle_beta   90.00
_cell.angle_gamma   90.00
#
_symmetry.space_group_name_H-M   'P 1'
#
loop_
_entity.id
_entity.type
_entity.pdbx_description
1 polymer ?
#
loop_
_entity_poly.entity_id
_entity_poly.type
_entity_poly.pdbx_seq_one_letter_code
_entity_poly.pdbx_strand_id
1 'polypeptide(L)'
;MIKDNQPYTADGGSFPSGHTNTGYTDALLMAEMIPERFDALVTRGARYGYSRIVLGVHYPLDVMGSRMVAQRNVAHYLNDAKYRALFNEARDQLRTGAGKRVRDLTGRVREAGRKR
;
A
#
# COMPACT_ATOMS: atom_id res chain seq x y z
N MET A 1 -7.22 17.80 2.08
CA MET A 1 -7.17 19.14 2.68
C MET A 1 -6.00 19.87 2.08
N ILE A 2 -6.29 21.00 1.43
CA ILE A 2 -5.30 21.98 0.98
C ILE A 2 -4.71 22.57 2.26
N LYS A 3 -3.43 22.34 2.53
CA LYS A 3 -2.72 23.18 3.50
C LYS A 3 -2.52 24.54 2.82
N ASP A 4 -2.92 25.59 3.52
CA ASP A 4 -2.44 26.97 3.29
C ASP A 4 -3.07 27.78 2.14
N ASN A 5 -4.26 27.40 1.65
CA ASN A 5 -5.01 28.17 0.64
C ASN A 5 -4.22 28.51 -0.63
N GLN A 6 -3.15 27.75 -0.91
CA GLN A 6 -2.36 27.84 -2.13
C GLN A 6 -2.91 26.84 -3.16
N PRO A 7 -2.85 27.17 -4.46
CA PRO A 7 -3.05 26.17 -5.50
C PRO A 7 -2.08 25.00 -5.25
N TYR A 8 -2.57 23.78 -5.39
CA TYR A 8 -1.68 22.62 -5.39
C TYR A 8 -0.63 22.82 -6.50
N THR A 9 0.63 22.98 -6.12
CA THR A 9 1.76 23.02 -7.05
C THR A 9 2.45 21.66 -7.02
N ALA A 10 2.54 21.00 -8.17
CA ALA A 10 3.48 19.89 -8.35
C ALA A 10 4.89 20.48 -8.44
N ASP A 11 5.68 20.28 -7.40
CA ASP A 11 7.07 20.72 -7.25
C ASP A 11 8.09 19.74 -7.87
N GLY A 12 7.65 18.53 -8.26
CA GLY A 12 8.45 17.50 -8.93
C GLY A 12 8.02 17.22 -10.37
N GLY A 13 8.94 16.64 -11.17
CA GLY A 13 8.64 16.19 -12.53
C GLY A 13 7.55 15.11 -12.59
N SER A 14 6.83 15.04 -13.71
CA SER A 14 5.72 14.08 -13.87
C SER A 14 6.20 12.62 -13.90
N PHE A 15 7.38 12.37 -14.48
CA PHE A 15 7.93 11.03 -14.67
C PHE A 15 9.13 10.75 -13.75
N PRO A 16 9.19 9.57 -13.10
CA PRO A 16 8.08 8.65 -12.86
C PRO A 16 7.15 9.21 -11.77
N SER A 17 5.89 8.76 -11.73
CA SER A 17 4.92 9.22 -10.72
C SER A 17 5.30 8.85 -9.28
N GLY A 18 5.68 9.83 -8.46
CA GLY A 18 6.03 9.61 -7.04
C GLY A 18 4.91 8.96 -6.22
N HIS A 19 3.67 9.45 -6.37
CA HIS A 19 2.49 8.87 -5.71
C HIS A 19 2.29 7.40 -6.10
N THR A 20 2.42 7.08 -7.40
CA THR A 20 2.31 5.69 -7.85
C THR A 20 3.40 4.83 -7.24
N ASN A 21 4.64 5.32 -7.18
CA ASN A 21 5.75 4.59 -6.59
C ASN A 21 5.51 4.25 -5.11
N THR A 22 5.10 5.23 -4.30
CA THR A 22 4.78 5.01 -2.87
C THR A 22 3.63 4.01 -2.73
N GLY A 23 2.51 4.23 -3.43
CA GLY A 23 1.34 3.35 -3.33
C GLY A 23 1.60 1.92 -3.81
N TYR A 24 2.42 1.72 -4.85
CA TYR A 24 2.81 0.38 -5.30
C TYR A 24 3.80 -0.29 -4.35
N THR A 25 4.75 0.45 -3.79
CA THR A 25 5.72 -0.09 -2.82
C THR A 25 4.98 -0.61 -1.59
N ASP A 26 4.08 0.21 -1.01
CA ASP A 26 3.27 -0.19 0.15
C ASP A 26 2.39 -1.40 -0.17
N ALA A 27 1.73 -1.40 -1.34
CA ALA A 27 0.89 -2.50 -1.77
C ALA A 27 1.65 -3.82 -1.89
N LEU A 28 2.83 -3.81 -2.52
CA LEU A 28 3.68 -4.99 -2.69
C LEU A 28 4.20 -5.50 -1.34
N LEU A 29 4.73 -4.61 -0.48
CA LEU A 29 5.21 -5.02 0.84
C LEU A 29 4.09 -5.61 1.69
N MET A 30 2.90 -5.00 1.71
CA MET A 30 1.75 -5.56 2.42
C MET A 30 1.29 -6.90 1.82
N ALA A 31 1.35 -7.05 0.50
CA ALA A 31 0.99 -8.29 -0.19
C ALA A 31 1.92 -9.44 0.20
N GLU A 32 3.23 -9.17 0.32
CA GLU A 32 4.22 -10.12 0.83
C GLU A 32 4.01 -10.46 2.32
N MET A 33 3.51 -9.51 3.13
CA MET A 33 3.21 -9.75 4.55
C MET A 33 1.90 -10.52 4.79
N ILE A 34 0.93 -10.36 3.88
CA ILE A 34 -0.40 -10.99 3.94
C ILE A 34 -0.69 -11.68 2.60
N PRO A 35 -0.03 -12.82 2.33
CA PRO A 35 -0.16 -13.51 1.05
C PRO A 35 -1.60 -13.94 0.75
N GLU A 36 -2.42 -14.15 1.78
CA GLU A 36 -3.85 -14.47 1.64
C GLU A 36 -4.67 -13.33 1.02
N ARG A 37 -4.09 -12.13 0.88
CA ARG A 37 -4.69 -10.92 0.28
C ARG A 37 -3.85 -10.36 -0.88
N PHE A 38 -2.87 -11.12 -1.38
CA PHE A 38 -1.90 -10.64 -2.37
C PHE A 38 -2.58 -9.95 -3.56
N ASP A 39 -3.48 -10.67 -4.25
CA ASP A 39 -4.17 -10.16 -5.44
C ASP A 39 -4.96 -8.87 -5.16
N ALA A 40 -5.66 -8.83 -4.01
CA ALA A 40 -6.46 -7.67 -3.62
C ALA A 40 -5.57 -6.44 -3.35
N LEU A 41 -4.42 -6.65 -2.71
CA LEU A 41 -3.47 -5.58 -2.38
C LEU A 41 -2.75 -5.06 -3.62
N VAL A 42 -2.26 -5.95 -4.49
CA VAL A 42 -1.65 -5.56 -5.77
C VAL A 42 -2.66 -4.82 -6.66
N THR A 43 -3.91 -5.32 -6.72
CA THR A 43 -5.00 -4.63 -7.44
C THR A 43 -5.28 -3.25 -6.85
N ARG A 44 -5.22 -3.11 -5.52
CA ARG A 44 -5.40 -1.81 -4.86
C ARG A 44 -4.30 -0.81 -5.24
N GLY A 45 -3.05 -1.26 -5.32
CA GLY A 45 -1.93 -0.48 -5.82
C GLY A 45 -2.13 -0.06 -7.28
N ALA A 46 -2.56 -0.98 -8.14
CA ALA A 46 -2.90 -0.71 -9.55
C ALA A 46 -3.96 0.39 -9.69
N ARG A 47 -5.04 0.31 -8.91
CA ARG A 47 -6.10 1.32 -8.86
C ARG A 47 -5.62 2.67 -8.32
N TYR A 48 -4.68 2.67 -7.37
CA TYR A 48 -4.09 3.91 -6.86
C TYR A 48 -3.29 4.63 -7.96
N GLY A 49 -2.45 3.91 -8.71
CA GLY A 49 -1.76 4.47 -9.88
C GLY A 49 -2.74 4.96 -10.96
N TYR A 50 -3.77 4.16 -11.26
CA TYR A 50 -4.81 4.56 -12.24
C TYR A 50 -5.55 5.83 -11.83
N SER A 51 -5.81 6.03 -10.53
CA SER A 51 -6.45 7.26 -10.05
C SER A 51 -5.66 8.52 -10.39
N ARG A 52 -4.33 8.42 -10.57
CA ARG A 52 -3.50 9.56 -10.97
C ARG A 52 -3.73 9.97 -12.42
N ILE A 53 -4.07 9.02 -13.28
CA ILE A 53 -4.47 9.28 -14.66
C ILE A 53 -5.86 9.95 -14.66
N VAL A 54 -6.80 9.41 -13.88
CA VAL A 54 -8.17 9.97 -13.77
C VAL A 54 -8.16 11.40 -13.24
N LEU A 55 -7.28 11.71 -12.29
CA LEU A 55 -7.11 13.07 -11.75
C LEU A 55 -6.41 14.04 -12.73
N GLY A 56 -5.91 13.55 -13.86
CA GLY A 56 -5.21 14.38 -14.85
C GLY A 56 -3.83 14.88 -14.40
N VAL A 57 -3.22 14.27 -13.37
CA VAL A 57 -1.95 14.72 -12.79
C VAL A 57 -0.74 13.88 -13.21
N HIS A 58 -0.95 12.77 -13.91
CA HIS A 58 0.11 11.91 -14.44
C HIS A 58 -0.32 11.24 -15.75
N TYR A 59 0.64 11.06 -16.65
CA TYR A 59 0.47 10.30 -17.88
C TYR A 59 0.54 8.78 -17.60
N PRO A 60 -0.04 7.93 -18.47
CA PRO A 60 0.10 6.48 -18.34
C PRO A 60 1.55 5.99 -18.23
N LEU A 61 2.48 6.63 -18.96
CA LEU A 61 3.91 6.29 -18.91
C LEU A 61 4.52 6.55 -17.52
N ASP A 62 4.14 7.63 -16.84
CA ASP A 62 4.58 7.94 -15.47
C ASP A 62 4.19 6.85 -14.49
N VAL A 63 2.98 6.31 -14.64
CA VAL A 63 2.45 5.22 -13.82
C VAL A 63 3.17 3.92 -14.12
N MET A 64 3.39 3.59 -15.40
CA MET A 64 4.12 2.37 -15.79
C MET A 64 5.57 2.41 -15.31
N GLY A 65 6.27 3.54 -15.50
CA GLY A 65 7.63 3.75 -15.02
C GLY A 65 7.74 3.56 -13.50
N SER A 66 6.81 4.14 -12.73
CA SER A 66 6.77 3.97 -11.28
C SER A 66 6.52 2.53 -10.83
N ARG A 67 5.70 1.76 -11.56
CA ARG A 67 5.48 0.34 -11.22
C ARG A 67 6.77 -0.45 -11.35
N MET A 68 7.52 -0.24 -12.42
CA MET A 68 8.82 -0.89 -12.65
C MET A 68 9.83 -0.52 -11.56
N VAL A 69 9.92 0.77 -11.21
CA VAL A 69 10.81 1.26 -10.14
C VAL A 69 10.42 0.66 -8.77
N ALA A 70 9.13 0.66 -8.44
CA ALA A 70 8.64 0.10 -7.18
C ALA A 70 8.94 -1.40 -7.07
N GLN A 71 8.69 -2.18 -8.14
CA GLN A 71 9.01 -3.62 -8.17
C GLN A 71 10.51 -3.87 -7.96
N ARG A 72 11.37 -3.13 -8.68
CA ARG A 72 12.83 -3.22 -8.51
C ARG A 72 13.26 -2.90 -7.08
N ASN A 73 12.69 -1.84 -6.49
CA ASN A 73 13.05 -1.41 -5.15
C ASN A 73 12.60 -2.41 -4.09
N VAL A 74 11.37 -2.92 -4.16
CA VAL A 74 10.88 -3.95 -3.24
C VAL A 74 11.72 -5.22 -3.34
N ALA A 75 12.03 -5.68 -4.56
CA ALA A 75 12.92 -6.83 -4.75
C ALA A 75 14.30 -6.58 -4.11
N HIS A 76 14.89 -5.41 -4.32
CA HIS A 76 16.16 -5.02 -3.71
C HIS A 76 16.09 -4.99 -2.18
N TYR A 77 15.05 -4.38 -1.60
CA TYR A 77 14.87 -4.32 -0.15
C TYR A 77 14.73 -5.70 0.46
N LEU A 78 13.92 -6.56 -0.14
CA LEU A 78 13.71 -7.91 0.36
C LEU A 78 14.97 -8.79 0.20
N ASN A 79 15.90 -8.44 -0.69
CA ASN A 79 17.19 -9.12 -0.82
C ASN A 79 18.26 -8.61 0.17
N ASP A 80 18.03 -7.48 0.85
CA ASP A 80 18.93 -6.97 1.90
C ASP A 80 18.61 -7.61 3.25
N ALA A 81 19.62 -8.19 3.92
CA ALA A 81 19.44 -8.91 5.18
C ALA A 81 18.95 -8.02 6.33
N LYS A 82 19.41 -6.76 6.39
CA LYS A 82 18.99 -5.81 7.45
C LYS A 82 17.53 -5.40 7.25
N TYR A 83 17.15 -5.10 6.01
CA TYR A 83 15.77 -4.79 5.69
C TYR A 83 14.85 -5.99 5.89
N ARG A 84 15.30 -7.20 5.54
CA ARG A 84 14.52 -8.43 5.74
C ARG A 84 14.17 -8.66 7.21
N ALA A 85 15.06 -8.33 8.14
CA ALA A 85 14.77 -8.42 9.57
C ALA A 85 13.63 -7.47 9.98
N LEU A 86 13.69 -6.20 9.55
CA LEU A 86 12.62 -5.21 9.80
C LEU A 86 11.29 -5.60 9.15
N PHE A 87 11.35 -6.13 7.93
CA PHE A 87 10.17 -6.64 7.22
C PHE A 87 9.48 -7.76 8.00
N ASN A 88 10.25 -8.72 8.51
CA ASN A 88 9.71 -9.84 9.29
C ASN A 88 9.08 -9.35 10.60
N GLU A 89 9.73 -8.40 11.30
CA GLU A 89 9.16 -7.80 12.51
C GLU A 89 7.83 -7.10 12.20
N ALA A 90 7.80 -6.25 11.17
CA ALA A 90 6.59 -5.54 10.75
C ALA A 90 5.46 -6.52 10.35
N ARG A 91 5.80 -7.60 9.63
CA ARG A 91 4.85 -8.67 9.28
C ARG A 91 4.24 -9.29 10.54
N ASP A 92 5.07 -9.63 11.52
CA ASP A 92 4.61 -10.31 12.73
C ASP A 92 3.74 -9.38 13.59
N GLN A 93 4.09 -8.08 13.67
CA GLN A 93 3.25 -7.04 14.27
C GLN A 93 1.90 -6.90 13.54
N LEU A 94 1.92 -6.82 12.21
CA LEU A 94 0.71 -6.71 11.38
C LEU A 94 -0.21 -7.91 11.59
N ARG A 95 0.32 -9.13 11.59
CA ARG A 95 -0.45 -10.37 11.77
C ARG A 95 -0.98 -10.50 13.20
N THR A 96 -0.20 -10.11 14.20
CA THR A 96 -0.65 -10.10 15.60
C THR A 96 -1.76 -9.08 15.82
N GLY A 97 -1.60 -7.86 15.30
CA GLY A 97 -2.58 -6.78 15.40
C GLY A 97 -3.87 -7.06 14.62
N ALA A 98 -3.76 -7.63 13.42
CA ALA A 98 -4.91 -8.10 12.64
C ALA A 98 -5.66 -9.23 13.37
N GLY A 99 -4.94 -10.19 13.96
CA GLY A 99 -5.53 -11.25 14.76
C GLY A 99 -6.31 -10.74 15.97
N LYS A 100 -5.80 -9.71 16.66
CA LYS A 100 -6.54 -9.04 17.75
C LYS A 100 -7.84 -8.40 17.25
N ARG A 101 -7.77 -7.57 16.19
CA ARG A 101 -8.96 -6.91 15.62
C ARG A 101 -10.02 -7.90 15.12
N VAL A 102 -9.62 -9.01 14.49
CA VAL A 102 -10.57 -10.04 14.01
C VAL A 102 -11.23 -10.77 15.19
N ARG A 103 -10.48 -11.09 16.25
CA ARG A 103 -11.03 -11.70 17.47
C ARG A 103 -12.01 -10.77 18.17
N ASP A 104 -11.68 -9.49 18.29
CA ASP A 104 -12.56 -8.48 18.90
C ASP A 104 -13.87 -8.32 18.11
N LEU A 105 -13.78 -8.26 16.77
CA LEU A 105 -14.95 -8.18 15.91
C LEU A 105 -15.83 -9.44 16.01
N THR A 106 -15.21 -10.63 16.03
CA THR A 106 -15.91 -11.92 16.18
C THR A 106 -16.60 -12.01 17.55
N GLY A 107 -15.95 -11.55 18.62
CA GLY A 107 -16.53 -11.46 19.96
C GLY A 107 -17.76 -10.56 19.98
N ARG A 108 -17.66 -9.36 19.40
CA ARG A 108 -18.77 -8.39 19.32
C ARG A 108 -19.96 -8.93 18.51
N VAL A 109 -19.72 -9.62 17.40
CA VAL A 109 -20.79 -10.25 16.60
C VAL A 109 -21.47 -11.39 17.38
N ARG A 110 -20.70 -12.22 18.09
CA ARG A 110 -21.24 -13.31 18.93
C ARG A 110 -22.05 -12.81 20.12
N GLU A 111 -21.70 -11.66 20.69
CA GLU A 111 -22.42 -11.05 21.80
C GLU A 111 -23.73 -10.39 21.33
N ALA A 112 -23.71 -9.73 20.17
CA ALA A 112 -24.90 -9.17 19.54
C ALA A 112 -25.93 -10.24 19.11
N GLY A 113 -25.47 -11.45 18.75
CA GLY A 113 -26.34 -12.59 18.42
C GLY A 113 -26.97 -13.28 19.63
N ARG A 114 -26.43 -13.07 20.85
CA ARG A 114 -26.93 -13.69 22.10
C ARG A 114 -28.01 -12.88 22.81
N LYS A 115 -28.22 -11.61 22.41
CA LYS A 115 -29.25 -10.71 22.94
C LYS A 115 -30.49 -10.62 22.06
N ARG A 116 -30.72 -11.64 21.22
CA ARG A 116 -31.94 -11.80 20.42
C ARG A 116 -32.71 -13.01 20.90
#